data_AF-A0A1W1I1I6-F1
#
_entry.id   AF-A0A1W1I1I6-F1
#
_cell.length_a   1.000
_cell.length_b   1.000
_cell.length_c   1.000
_cell.angle_alpha   90.00
_cell.angle_beta   90.00
_cell.angle_gamma   90.00
#
_symmetry.space_group_name_H-M   'P 1'
#
loop_
_entity.id
_entity.type
_entity.pdbx_description
1 polymer ?
#
loop_
_entity_poly.entity_id
_entity_poly.type
_entity_poly.pdbx_seq_one_letter_code
_entity_poly.pdbx_strand_id
1 'polypeptide(L)'
;MRIPSRVVFPFGYRISVRQLSDSEMDRRDPNADGIWDDELKIIYLRKRLPVTRRRYILAHELGHAWLDWQHRHLDNGKAKS
;
A
#
# COMPACT_ATOMS: atom_id res chain seq x y z
N MET A 1 -6.30 17.08 -7.04
CA MET A 1 -5.25 16.44 -6.21
C MET A 1 -4.81 15.12 -6.84
N ARG A 2 -3.51 14.92 -7.03
CA ARG A 2 -2.92 13.74 -7.68
C ARG A 2 -2.66 12.63 -6.65
N ILE A 3 -2.64 11.36 -7.09
CA ILE A 3 -2.14 10.26 -6.25
C ILE A 3 -0.62 10.46 -6.06
N PRO A 4 -0.10 10.47 -4.82
CA PRO A 4 1.34 10.62 -4.57
C PRO A 4 2.09 9.41 -5.10
N SER A 5 3.35 9.57 -5.48
CA SER A 5 4.25 8.47 -5.85
C SER A 5 5.05 7.91 -4.67
N ARG A 6 5.02 8.60 -3.54
CA ARG A 6 5.69 8.21 -2.29
C ARG A 6 4.94 8.78 -1.10
N VAL A 7 4.88 8.02 -0.03
CA VAL A 7 4.40 8.45 1.29
C VAL A 7 5.52 8.19 2.29
N VAL A 8 5.69 9.10 3.25
CA VAL A 8 6.66 8.96 4.34
C VAL A 8 5.88 9.01 5.64
N PHE A 9 5.87 7.90 6.36
CA PHE A 9 5.33 7.82 7.71
C PHE A 9 6.34 8.40 8.73
N PRO A 10 5.90 8.59 9.99
CA PRO A 10 6.81 8.93 11.07
C PRO A 10 8.06 8.04 11.11
N PHE A 11 9.13 8.56 11.71
CA PHE A 11 10.43 7.86 11.82
C PHE A 11 11.10 7.53 10.48
N GLY A 12 10.65 8.16 9.39
CA GLY A 12 11.29 8.04 8.08
C GLY A 12 10.94 6.76 7.32
N TYR A 13 9.87 6.05 7.70
CA TYR A 13 9.42 4.87 6.97
C TYR A 13 8.82 5.26 5.61
N ARG A 14 9.51 4.86 4.53
CA ARG A 14 9.22 5.29 3.16
C ARG A 14 8.45 4.21 2.41
N ILE A 15 7.30 4.59 1.86
CA ILE A 15 6.45 3.73 1.05
C ILE A 15 6.39 4.30 -0.36
N SER A 16 6.70 3.47 -1.35
CA SER A 16 6.52 3.85 -2.76
C SER A 16 5.09 3.55 -3.20
N VAL A 17 4.54 4.37 -4.09
CA VAL A 17 3.19 4.17 -4.64
C VAL A 17 3.28 4.07 -6.16
N ARG A 18 2.80 2.97 -6.71
CA ARG A 18 2.81 2.69 -8.16
C ARG A 18 1.39 2.45 -8.65
N GLN A 19 1.06 3.04 -9.79
CA GLN A 19 -0.25 2.86 -10.42
C GLN A 19 -0.07 1.95 -11.64
N LEU A 20 -0.65 0.76 -11.58
CA LEU A 20 -0.47 -0.30 -12.55
C LEU A 20 -1.63 -0.35 -13.56
N SER A 21 -1.35 -0.77 -14.79
CA SER A 21 -2.41 -1.16 -15.73
C SER A 21 -3.19 -2.36 -15.20
N ASP A 22 -4.33 -2.69 -15.83
CA ASP A 22 -5.06 -3.90 -15.45
C ASP A 22 -4.20 -5.15 -15.65
N SER A 23 -3.51 -5.29 -16.77
CA SER A 23 -2.66 -6.45 -17.03
C SER A 23 -1.49 -6.59 -16.05
N GLU A 24 -0.90 -5.48 -15.59
CA GLU A 24 0.16 -5.49 -14.57
C GLU A 24 -0.38 -5.86 -13.18
N MET A 25 -1.62 -5.44 -12.87
CA MET A 25 -2.29 -5.75 -11.62
C MET A 25 -2.76 -7.21 -11.60
N ASP A 26 -3.35 -7.68 -12.69
CA ASP A 26 -3.90 -9.03 -12.80
C ASP A 26 -2.82 -10.11 -12.72
N ARG A 27 -1.60 -9.81 -13.17
CA ARG A 27 -0.42 -10.68 -12.97
C ARG A 27 -0.04 -10.83 -11.49
N ARG A 28 -0.41 -9.88 -10.64
CA ARG A 28 -0.15 -9.90 -9.19
C ARG A 28 -1.34 -10.51 -8.46
N ASP A 29 -2.52 -9.92 -8.65
CA ASP A 29 -3.80 -10.41 -8.14
C ASP A 29 -4.94 -9.88 -9.05
N PRO A 30 -5.65 -10.76 -9.78
CA PRO A 30 -6.74 -10.38 -10.68
C PRO A 30 -7.95 -9.76 -9.97
N ASN A 31 -8.13 -10.02 -8.67
CA ASN A 31 -9.26 -9.52 -7.90
C ASN A 31 -8.91 -8.28 -7.07
N ALA A 32 -7.63 -7.89 -7.04
CA ALA A 32 -7.20 -6.74 -6.25
C ALA A 32 -7.40 -5.41 -6.98
N ASP A 33 -7.95 -4.46 -6.22
CA ASP A 33 -8.02 -3.04 -6.55
C ASP A 33 -6.74 -2.28 -6.09
N GLY A 34 -6.09 -2.78 -5.04
CA GLY A 34 -4.86 -2.30 -4.43
C GLY A 34 -4.11 -3.44 -3.75
N ILE A 35 -2.79 -3.31 -3.62
CA ILE A 35 -1.94 -4.30 -2.98
C ILE A 35 -0.87 -3.57 -2.17
N TRP A 36 -0.77 -3.85 -0.88
CA TRP A 36 0.42 -3.59 -0.08
C TRP A 36 1.43 -4.74 -0.22
N ASP A 37 2.60 -4.42 -0.77
CA ASP A 37 3.75 -5.32 -0.85
C ASP A 37 4.72 -4.95 0.27
N ASP A 38 4.64 -5.70 1.38
CA ASP A 38 5.49 -5.46 2.53
C ASP A 38 6.96 -5.67 2.18
N GLU A 39 7.34 -6.70 1.43
CA GLU A 39 8.76 -6.95 1.14
C GLU A 39 9.42 -5.77 0.41
N LEU A 40 8.78 -5.27 -0.65
CA LEU A 40 9.32 -4.18 -1.46
C LEU A 40 8.97 -2.79 -0.93
N LYS A 41 8.09 -2.70 0.07
CA LYS A 41 7.54 -1.45 0.60
C LYS A 41 6.84 -0.61 -0.47
N ILE A 42 6.03 -1.27 -1.30
CA ILE A 42 5.31 -0.66 -2.42
C ILE A 42 3.81 -0.86 -2.25
N ILE A 43 3.04 0.20 -2.43
CA ILE A 43 1.60 0.13 -2.66
C ILE A 43 1.34 0.17 -4.15
N TYR A 44 0.72 -0.87 -4.69
CA TYR A 44 0.22 -0.91 -6.05
C TYR A 44 -1.25 -0.52 -6.09
N LEU A 45 -1.64 0.32 -7.04
CA LEU A 45 -3.03 0.76 -7.24
C LEU A 45 -3.45 0.50 -8.68
N ARG A 46 -4.63 -0.06 -8.88
CA ARG A 46 -5.18 -0.27 -10.22
C ARG A 46 -5.52 1.07 -10.88
N LYS A 47 -4.83 1.41 -11.99
CA LYS A 47 -4.83 2.74 -12.59
C LYS A 47 -6.17 3.13 -13.21
N ARG A 48 -6.96 2.18 -13.72
CA ARG A 48 -8.25 2.44 -14.37
C ARG A 48 -9.32 2.99 -13.42
N LEU A 49 -9.16 2.78 -12.12
CA LEU A 49 -10.17 3.16 -11.13
C LEU A 49 -10.29 4.70 -11.02
N PRO A 50 -11.50 5.22 -10.72
CA PRO A 50 -11.69 6.64 -10.43
C PRO A 50 -10.72 7.14 -9.36
N VAL A 51 -10.28 8.40 -9.46
CA VAL A 51 -9.28 8.95 -8.52
C VAL A 51 -9.74 8.88 -7.07
N THR A 52 -11.04 9.08 -6.79
CA THR A 52 -11.61 8.97 -5.46
C THR A 52 -11.48 7.55 -4.90
N ARG A 53 -11.76 6.53 -5.72
CA ARG A 53 -11.60 5.12 -5.36
C ARG A 53 -10.13 4.77 -5.10
N ARG A 54 -9.22 5.22 -5.96
CA ARG A 54 -7.76 5.01 -5.75
C ARG A 54 -7.25 5.65 -4.47
N ARG A 55 -7.77 6.82 -4.07
CA ARG A 55 -7.40 7.46 -2.80
C ARG A 55 -7.88 6.67 -1.60
N TYR A 56 -9.12 6.17 -1.66
CA TYR A 56 -9.66 5.29 -0.63
C TYR A 56 -8.80 4.03 -0.48
N ILE A 57 -8.48 3.36 -1.59
CA ILE A 57 -7.63 2.17 -1.60
C ILE A 57 -6.23 2.50 -1.07
N LEU A 58 -5.62 3.60 -1.51
CA LEU A 58 -4.32 4.02 -0.99
C LEU A 58 -4.35 4.20 0.53
N ALA A 59 -5.39 4.84 1.08
CA ALA A 59 -5.54 5.00 2.52
C ALA A 59 -5.69 3.65 3.24
N HIS A 60 -6.42 2.70 2.65
CA HIS A 60 -6.55 1.33 3.16
C HIS A 60 -5.20 0.61 3.20
N GLU A 61 -4.45 0.57 2.09
CA GLU A 61 -3.15 -0.09 2.01
C GLU A 61 -2.09 0.58 2.91
N LEU A 62 -2.18 1.90 3.09
CA LEU A 62 -1.35 2.62 4.06
C LEU A 62 -1.63 2.16 5.51
N GLY A 63 -2.88 1.78 5.81
CA GLY A 63 -3.24 1.17 7.09
C GLY A 63 -2.50 -0.15 7.33
N HIS A 64 -2.51 -1.06 6.34
CA HIS A 64 -1.74 -2.31 6.41
C HIS A 64 -0.25 -2.05 6.58
N ALA A 65 0.31 -1.13 5.78
CA ALA A 65 1.72 -0.78 5.86
C ALA A 65 2.13 -0.21 7.23
N TRP A 66 1.23 0.52 7.89
CA TRP A 66 1.46 1.04 9.24
C TRP A 66 1.44 -0.06 10.28
N LEU A 67 0.43 -0.94 10.24
CA LEU A 67 0.32 -2.08 11.16
C LEU A 67 1.56 -2.99 11.06
N ASP A 68 1.99 -3.33 9.86
CA ASP A 68 3.20 -4.13 9.64
C ASP A 68 4.46 -3.46 10.18
N TRP A 69 4.55 -2.13 10.07
CA TRP A 69 5.67 -1.39 10.67
C TRP A 69 5.63 -1.44 12.20
N GLN A 70 4.45 -1.22 12.80
CA GLN A 70 4.26 -1.27 14.25
C GLN A 70 4.60 -2.65 14.81
N HIS A 71 4.11 -3.72 14.19
CA HIS A 71 4.42 -5.09 14.61
C HIS A 71 5.94 -5.38 14.56
N ARG A 72 6.64 -4.86 13.55
CA ARG A 72 8.09 -5.10 13.44
C ARG A 72 8.93 -4.28 14.40
N HIS A 73 8.52 -3.06 14.75
CA HIS A 73 9.39 -2.11 15.46
C HIS A 73 8.92 -1.73 16.86
N LEU A 74 7.64 -1.90 17.18
CA LEU A 74 7.07 -1.49 18.47
C LEU A 74 6.68 -2.67 19.36
N ASP A 75 6.24 -3.79 18.79
CA ASP A 75 5.82 -4.94 19.60
C ASP A 75 6.71 -6.19 19.44
N ASN A 76 7.75 -6.18 18.59
CA ASN A 76 8.57 -7.36 18.25
C ASN A 76 7.74 -8.60 17.83
N GLY A 77 6.60 -8.40 17.20
CA GLY A 77 5.61 -9.43 16.87
C GLY A 77 4.71 -9.88 18.04
N LYS A 78 4.73 -9.23 19.20
CA LYS A 78 3.99 -9.69 20.40
C LYS A 78 2.47 -9.57 20.31
N ALA A 79 1.91 -8.74 19.43
CA ALA A 79 0.46 -8.66 19.24
C ALA A 79 -0.08 -9.68 18.22
N LYS A 80 0.70 -10.69 17.82
CA LYS A 80 0.15 -11.89 17.16
C LYS A 80 -0.62 -12.70 18.21
N SER A 81 -1.93 -12.46 18.32
CA SER A 81 -2.88 -13.34 18.99
C SER A 81 -3.24 -14.52 18.11
#